data_AF-A0A0P9DRJ0-F1
#
_entry.id   AF-A0A0P9DRJ0-F1
#
_cell.length_a   1.000
_cell.length_b   1.000
_cell.length_c   1.000
_cell.angle_alpha   90.00
_cell.angle_beta   90.00
_cell.angle_gamma   90.00
#
_symmetry.space_group_name_H-M   'P 1'
#
loop_
_entity.id
_entity.type
_entity.pdbx_description
1 polymer ?
#
loop_
_entity_poly.entity_id
_entity_poly.type
_entity_poly.pdbx_seq_one_letter_code
_entity_poly.pdbx_strand_id
1 'polypeptide(L)'
;MDRGIRRVDARVQGLVNKEDTKLIAKAPGVGRTSAAVIMAEIGDPKRFEDGKRLASWAGLAPSVYQSAGKNLTGRITKQGSKWLRRIMVQVAHAAIKVRDSRLRLFYLRVKARKGAKRPSWP
;
A
#
# COMPACT_ATOMS: atom_id res chain seq x y z
N MET A 1 15.23 10.17 -0.92
CA MET A 1 13.92 10.08 -1.61
C MET A 1 14.18 9.38 -2.93
N ASP A 2 13.76 8.11 -3.03
CA ASP A 2 14.25 7.18 -4.05
C ASP A 2 13.85 7.54 -5.48
N ARG A 3 14.85 7.45 -6.37
CA ARG A 3 14.87 7.78 -7.82
C ARG A 3 13.89 7.01 -8.72
N GLY A 4 12.97 6.22 -8.16
CA GLY A 4 12.11 5.30 -8.91
C GLY A 4 10.87 5.91 -9.58
N ILE A 5 10.47 7.12 -9.18
CA ILE A 5 9.21 7.76 -9.65
C ILE A 5 9.38 8.50 -10.98
N ARG A 6 10.60 8.89 -11.37
CA ARG A 6 10.86 9.69 -12.58
C ARG A 6 10.69 8.96 -13.91
N ARG A 7 10.41 7.65 -13.90
CA ARG A 7 10.41 6.80 -15.12
C ARG A 7 9.03 6.28 -15.52
N VAL A 8 7.96 6.80 -14.92
CA VAL A 8 6.57 6.55 -15.34
C VAL A 8 5.95 7.90 -15.69
N ASP A 9 6.62 8.59 -16.61
CA ASP A 9 6.23 9.93 -17.07
C ASP A 9 5.56 9.80 -18.45
N ALA A 10 4.51 10.58 -18.67
CA ALA A 10 3.67 10.68 -19.88
C ALA A 10 2.65 9.56 -20.18
N ARG A 11 3.03 8.27 -20.31
CA ARG A 11 2.09 7.24 -20.86
C ARG A 11 0.86 6.93 -20.00
N VAL A 12 0.98 7.09 -18.68
CA VAL A 12 -0.09 6.75 -17.74
C VAL A 12 -1.18 7.83 -17.69
N GLN A 13 -0.82 9.11 -17.78
CA GLN A 13 -1.77 10.22 -17.53
C GLN A 13 -2.96 10.27 -18.51
N GLY A 14 -2.81 9.73 -19.73
CA GLY A 14 -3.87 9.72 -20.74
C GLY A 14 -4.94 8.64 -20.57
N LEU A 15 -4.68 7.60 -19.76
CA LEU A 15 -5.55 6.42 -19.62
C LEU A 15 -6.34 6.40 -18.31
N VAL A 16 -6.08 7.35 -17.41
CA VAL A 16 -6.69 7.35 -16.08
C VAL A 16 -7.78 8.41 -15.97
N ASN A 17 -8.93 8.03 -15.41
CA ASN A 17 -9.96 8.99 -15.03
C ASN A 17 -9.37 10.06 -14.09
N LYS A 18 -9.50 11.33 -14.50
CA LYS A 18 -8.99 12.49 -13.75
C LYS A 18 -9.67 12.65 -12.40
N GLU A 19 -10.94 12.27 -12.27
CA GLU A 19 -11.70 12.38 -11.02
C GLU A 19 -11.22 11.36 -9.99
N ASP A 20 -11.06 10.10 -10.39
CA ASP A 20 -10.53 9.04 -9.51
C ASP A 20 -9.11 9.35 -9.04
N THR A 21 -8.29 9.91 -9.95
CA THR A 21 -6.92 10.34 -9.62
C THR A 21 -6.93 11.50 -8.61
N LYS A 22 -7.86 12.44 -8.72
CA LYS A 22 -8.02 13.53 -7.74
C LYS A 22 -8.50 12.99 -6.39
N LEU A 23 -9.41 12.02 -6.39
CA LEU A 23 -9.94 11.42 -5.17
C LEU A 23 -8.82 10.71 -4.39
N ILE A 24 -8.05 9.84 -5.05
CA ILE A 24 -6.97 9.10 -4.39
C ILE A 24 -5.83 10.03 -3.93
N ALA A 25 -5.56 11.12 -4.65
CA ALA A 25 -4.57 12.13 -4.26
C ALA A 25 -4.91 12.89 -2.97
N LYS A 26 -6.16 12.85 -2.49
CA LYS A 26 -6.53 13.42 -1.18
C LYS A 26 -6.08 12.55 -0.02
N ALA A 27 -5.72 11.28 -0.26
CA ALA A 27 -5.26 10.40 0.80
C ALA A 27 -3.89 10.86 1.33
N PRO A 28 -3.67 10.86 2.66
CA PRO A 28 -2.40 11.26 3.24
C PRO A 28 -1.23 10.44 2.67
N GLY A 29 -0.18 11.11 2.20
CA GLY A 29 1.01 10.47 1.63
C GLY A 29 0.88 10.11 0.14
N VAL A 30 -0.28 10.30 -0.49
CA VAL A 30 -0.46 10.15 -1.94
C VAL A 30 -0.19 11.48 -2.63
N GLY A 31 0.85 11.54 -3.45
CA GLY A 31 1.09 12.64 -4.40
C GLY A 31 0.51 12.36 -5.79
N ARG A 32 0.51 13.36 -6.66
CA ARG A 32 0.00 13.28 -8.04
C ARG A 32 0.60 12.12 -8.84
N THR A 33 1.91 11.93 -8.79
CA THR A 33 2.58 10.84 -9.55
C THR A 33 2.24 9.47 -8.97
N SER A 34 2.23 9.32 -7.63
CA SER A 34 1.81 8.07 -7.01
C SER A 34 0.35 7.76 -7.28
N ALA A 35 -0.54 8.75 -7.30
CA ALA A 35 -1.94 8.59 -7.66
C ALA A 35 -2.09 8.04 -9.07
N ALA A 36 -1.41 8.65 -10.04
CA ALA A 36 -1.43 8.22 -11.43
C ALA A 36 -0.94 6.78 -11.57
N VAL A 37 0.20 6.44 -10.96
CA VAL A 37 0.75 5.07 -10.99
C VAL A 37 -0.19 4.07 -10.34
N ILE A 38 -0.75 4.38 -9.16
CA ILE A 38 -1.70 3.49 -8.49
C ILE A 38 -2.90 3.20 -9.39
N MET A 39 -3.49 4.23 -9.97
CA MET A 39 -4.65 4.05 -10.83
C MET A 39 -4.33 3.32 -12.14
N ALA A 40 -3.15 3.54 -12.74
CA ALA A 40 -2.72 2.78 -13.91
C ALA A 40 -2.57 1.29 -13.61
N GLU A 41 -1.99 0.97 -12.45
CA GLU A 41 -1.75 -0.41 -12.03
C GLU A 41 -3.05 -1.12 -11.64
N ILE A 42 -3.98 -0.41 -10.99
CA ILE A 42 -5.28 -0.95 -10.60
C ILE A 42 -6.20 -1.11 -11.82
N GLY A 43 -6.15 -0.17 -12.77
CA GLY A 43 -7.13 -0.08 -13.85
C GLY A 43 -8.49 0.31 -13.29
N ASP A 44 -9.53 -0.46 -13.62
CA ASP A 44 -10.87 -0.28 -13.05
C ASP A 44 -10.93 -0.80 -11.59
N PRO A 45 -11.09 0.07 -10.58
CA PRO A 45 -11.23 -0.35 -9.19
C PRO A 45 -12.53 -1.13 -8.92
N LYS A 46 -13.58 -0.97 -9.74
CA LYS A 46 -14.87 -1.65 -9.57
C LYS A 46 -14.80 -3.16 -9.81
N ARG A 47 -13.74 -3.66 -10.44
CA ARG A 47 -13.51 -5.09 -10.61
C ARG A 47 -13.25 -5.83 -9.30
N PHE A 48 -12.96 -5.10 -8.22
CA PHE A 48 -12.77 -5.67 -6.89
C PHE A 48 -14.02 -5.45 -6.04
N GLU A 49 -14.54 -6.53 -5.45
CA GLU A 49 -15.70 -6.46 -4.54
C GLU A 49 -15.41 -5.62 -3.29
N ASP A 50 -14.17 -5.65 -2.80
CA ASP A 50 -13.77 -4.86 -1.64
C ASP A 50 -12.27 -4.49 -1.68
N GLY A 51 -11.89 -3.59 -0.77
CA GLY A 51 -10.51 -3.14 -0.59
C GLY A 51 -9.56 -4.24 -0.07
N LYS A 52 -10.06 -5.32 0.55
CA LYS A 52 -9.24 -6.44 1.02
C LYS A 52 -8.79 -7.30 -0.17
N ARG A 53 -9.66 -7.54 -1.14
CA ARG A 53 -9.35 -8.22 -2.41
C ARG A 53 -8.34 -7.41 -3.22
N LEU A 54 -8.51 -6.08 -3.28
CA LEU A 54 -7.50 -5.21 -3.87
C LEU A 54 -6.14 -5.32 -3.14
N ALA A 55 -6.14 -5.27 -1.81
CA ALA A 55 -4.92 -5.38 -1.02
C ALA A 55 -4.24 -6.75 -1.17
N SER A 56 -5.02 -7.83 -1.28
CA SER A 56 -4.52 -9.17 -1.56
C SER A 56 -3.92 -9.25 -2.98
N TRP A 57 -4.62 -8.71 -3.97
CA TRP A 57 -4.16 -8.64 -5.35
C TRP A 57 -2.91 -7.76 -5.53
N ALA A 58 -2.78 -6.67 -4.77
CA ALA A 58 -1.55 -5.87 -4.73
C ALA A 58 -0.39 -6.62 -4.03
N GLY A 59 -0.66 -7.77 -3.42
CA GLY A 59 0.25 -8.48 -2.51
C GLY A 59 0.68 -7.56 -1.38
N LEU A 60 -0.27 -6.92 -0.71
CA LEU A 60 -0.09 -6.19 0.56
C LEU A 60 -0.68 -6.97 1.73
N ALA A 61 -1.59 -7.91 1.45
CA ALA A 61 -2.06 -8.86 2.44
C ALA A 61 -0.96 -9.89 2.77
N PRO A 62 -0.79 -10.26 4.05
CA PRO A 62 0.07 -11.38 4.41
C PRO A 62 -0.51 -12.70 3.87
N SER A 63 0.35 -13.63 3.44
CA SER A 63 -0.09 -14.97 3.06
C SER A 63 -0.65 -15.67 4.30
N VAL A 64 -1.90 -16.12 4.27
CA VAL A 64 -2.43 -17.00 5.32
C VAL A 64 -2.12 -18.43 4.92
N TYR A 65 -1.35 -19.15 5.74
CA TYR A 65 -1.13 -20.58 5.58
C TYR A 65 -1.99 -21.29 6.63
N GLN A 66 -3.03 -21.99 6.19
CA GLN A 66 -3.82 -22.89 7.04
C GLN A 66 -3.36 -24.32 6.79
N SER A 67 -2.65 -24.89 7.77
CA SER A 67 -2.41 -26.34 7.85
C SER A 67 -2.84 -26.82 9.23
N ALA A 68 -3.69 -27.85 9.29
CA ALA A 68 -4.07 -28.60 10.50
C ALA A 68 -4.23 -27.73 11.77
N GLY A 69 -5.21 -26.81 11.77
CA GLY A 69 -5.64 -26.09 12.97
C GLY A 69 -4.75 -24.94 13.46
N LYS A 70 -3.64 -24.59 12.78
CA LYS A 70 -2.84 -23.40 13.11
C LYS A 70 -2.91 -22.34 12.01
N ASN A 71 -3.40 -21.15 12.34
CA ASN A 71 -3.40 -19.98 11.47
C ASN A 71 -2.01 -19.31 11.50
N LEU A 72 -1.14 -19.67 10.56
CA LEU A 72 0.17 -19.02 10.42
C LEU A 72 0.05 -17.85 9.44
N THR A 73 0.27 -16.64 9.93
CA THR A 73 0.41 -15.44 9.08
C THR A 73 1.83 -15.42 8.51
N GLY A 74 1.97 -15.81 7.25
CA GLY A 74 3.24 -15.88 6.51
C GLY A 74 3.69 -14.54 5.92
N ARG A 75 4.71 -14.60 5.05
CA ARG A 75 5.25 -13.43 4.33
C ARG A 75 4.22 -12.85 3.35
N ILE A 76 4.41 -11.59 2.97
CA ILE A 76 3.64 -10.95 1.90
C ILE A 76 3.74 -11.78 0.61
N THR A 77 2.60 -12.06 -0.02
CA THR A 77 2.57 -12.80 -1.29
C THR A 77 3.17 -11.94 -2.41
N LYS A 78 4.06 -12.51 -3.23
CA LYS A 78 4.63 -11.84 -4.42
C LYS A 78 3.74 -11.94 -5.66
N GLN A 79 2.56 -12.55 -5.53
CA GLN A 79 1.61 -12.81 -6.62
C GLN A 79 1.01 -11.53 -7.23
N GLY A 80 1.09 -10.40 -6.52
CA GLY A 80 0.59 -9.10 -6.99
C GLY A 80 1.62 -8.21 -7.71
N SER A 81 1.15 -7.12 -8.34
CA SER A 81 2.01 -6.15 -9.02
C SER A 81 3.14 -5.64 -8.11
N LYS A 82 4.39 -5.91 -8.53
CA LYS A 82 5.60 -5.45 -7.84
C LYS A 82 5.68 -3.93 -7.78
N TRP A 83 5.20 -3.25 -8.82
CA TRP A 83 5.17 -1.80 -8.92
C TRP A 83 4.13 -1.20 -7.98
N LEU A 84 2.91 -1.74 -7.98
CA LEU A 84 1.85 -1.30 -7.06
C LEU A 84 2.26 -1.49 -5.60
N ARG A 85 2.85 -2.64 -5.25
CA ARG A 85 3.36 -2.89 -3.89
C ARG A 85 4.41 -1.85 -3.49
N ARG A 86 5.36 -1.56 -4.40
CA ARG A 86 6.45 -0.61 -4.14
C ARG A 86 5.91 0.80 -3.91
N ILE A 87 5.01 1.28 -4.76
CA ILE A 87 4.46 2.63 -4.63
C ILE A 87 3.62 2.75 -3.35
N MET A 88 2.84 1.72 -3.00
CA MET A 88 2.02 1.70 -1.79
C MET A 88 2.88 1.75 -0.51
N VAL A 89 4.03 1.08 -0.49
CA VAL A 89 4.99 1.19 0.63
C VAL A 89 5.56 2.62 0.75
N GLN A 90 5.91 3.25 -0.37
CA GLN A 90 6.40 4.63 -0.36
C GLN A 90 5.32 5.61 0.12
N VAL A 91 4.09 5.45 -0.36
CA VAL A 91 2.92 6.21 0.09
C VAL A 91 2.69 6.02 1.58
N ALA A 92 2.78 4.80 2.11
CA ALA A 92 2.64 4.56 3.54
C ALA A 92 3.72 5.28 4.37
N HIS A 93 4.98 5.28 3.90
CA HIS A 93 6.06 6.02 4.55
C HIS A 93 5.88 7.55 4.46
N ALA A 94 5.25 8.05 3.40
CA ALA A 94 4.89 9.47 3.32
C ALA A 94 3.69 9.78 4.22
N ALA A 95 2.70 8.89 4.30
CA ALA A 95 1.48 9.05 5.09
C ALA A 95 1.76 9.21 6.58
N ILE A 96 2.75 8.47 7.12
CA ILE A 96 3.15 8.59 8.53
C ILE A 96 3.82 9.94 8.86
N LYS A 97 4.29 10.69 7.85
CA LYS A 97 4.89 12.02 8.03
C LYS A 97 3.86 13.14 8.02
N VAL A 98 2.66 12.89 7.49
CA VAL A 98 1.55 13.85 7.49
C VAL A 98 1.06 14.02 8.93
N ARG A 99 1.10 15.26 9.45
CA ARG A 99 0.59 15.59 10.78
C ARG A 99 -0.93 15.43 10.82
N ASP A 100 -1.44 15.04 11.99
CA ASP A 100 -2.88 14.91 12.27
C ASP A 100 -3.68 13.97 11.35
N SER A 101 -2.98 13.04 10.69
CA SER A 101 -3.59 12.01 9.87
C SER A 101 -4.05 10.80 10.71
N ARG A 102 -5.27 10.31 10.46
CA ARG A 102 -5.78 9.05 11.03
C ARG A 102 -4.84 7.87 10.76
N LEU A 103 -4.15 7.85 9.61
CA LEU A 103 -3.17 6.81 9.27
C LEU A 103 -1.93 6.88 10.15
N ARG A 104 -1.46 8.09 10.48
CA ARG A 104 -0.34 8.29 11.41
C ARG A 104 -0.73 7.83 12.82
N LEU A 105 -1.91 8.21 13.31
CA LEU A 105 -2.41 7.76 14.62
C LEU A 105 -2.56 6.24 14.68
N PHE A 106 -3.08 5.62 13.62
CA PHE A 106 -3.15 4.16 13.51
C PHE A 106 -1.76 3.52 13.56
N TYR A 107 -0.80 4.05 12.79
CA TYR A 107 0.59 3.57 12.82
C TYR A 107 1.20 3.67 14.22
N LEU A 108 1.05 4.81 14.91
CA LEU A 108 1.57 5.01 16.25
C LEU A 108 0.96 4.02 17.25
N ARG A 109 -0.36 3.78 17.18
CA ARG A 109 -1.06 2.79 18.00
C ARG A 109 -0.52 1.37 17.77
N VAL A 110 -0.34 0.96 16.52
CA VAL A 110 0.19 -0.36 16.17
C VAL A 110 1.66 -0.48 16.60
N LYS A 111 2.46 0.57 16.42
CA LYS A 111 3.86 0.64 16.85
C LYS A 111 3.98 0.49 18.36
N ALA A 112 3.15 1.18 19.14
CA ALA A 112 3.11 1.06 20.59
C ALA A 112 2.76 -0.36 21.03
N ARG A 113 1.73 -0.98 20.43
CA ARG A 113 1.34 -2.38 20.74
C ARG A 113 2.44 -3.40 20.40
N LYS A 114 3.17 -3.20 19.30
CA LYS A 114 4.27 -4.09 18.89
C LYS A 114 5.58 -3.81 19.64
N GLY A 115 5.68 -2.70 20.36
CA GLY A 115 6.86 -2.25 21.08
C GLY A 115 7.01 -2.88 22.46
N ALA A 116 7.36 -4.17 22.50
CA ALA A 116 8.13 -4.82 23.57
C ALA A 116 8.62 -6.21 23.11
N LYS A 117 9.43 -6.29 22.04
CA LYS A 117 10.28 -7.48 21.85
C LYS A 117 11.55 -7.25 22.66
N ARG A 118 11.68 -7.92 23.82
CA ARG A 118 12.98 -8.10 24.48
C ARG A 118 13.95 -8.71 23.45
N PRO A 119 15.18 -8.20 23.31
CA PRO A 119 16.20 -8.94 22.59
C PRO A 119 16.42 -10.24 23.36
N SER A 120 15.98 -11.36 22.80
CA SER A 120 16.34 -12.70 23.26
C SER A 120 17.51 -13.16 22.38
N TRP A 121 18.72 -12.91 22.85
CA TRP A 121 19.89 -13.68 22.43
C TRP A 121 20.48 -14.32 23.69
N PRO A 122 20.86 -15.62 23.64
CA PRO A 122 21.68 -16.25 24.67
C PRO A 122 23.07 -15.63 24.71
#